data_AF-A0AAV7DT57-F1
#
_entry.id   AF-A0AAV7DT57-F1
#
_cell.length_a   1.000
_cell.length_b   1.000
_cell.length_c   1.000
_cell.angle_alpha   90.00
_cell.angle_beta   90.00
_cell.angle_gamma   90.00
#
_symmetry.space_group_name_H-M   'P 1'
#
loop_
_entity.id
_entity.type
_entity.pdbx_description
1 polymer ?
#
loop_
_entity_poly.entity_id
_entity_poly.type
_entity_poly.pdbx_seq_one_letter_code
_entity_poly.pdbx_strand_id
1 'polypeptide(L)'
;MAAATASFLPSSAVSSTRISSMPSSVVSSIHSSTVSSIPSSSVSSIASLTMRKSVPSHRIPLTRLLFSKSDSFWPTASLRRPPLATNWLSPAVEDLEHLPEVNGAEVSMSTDALHRFIELNVGKWNGCLYQFDAQGNLMQNVTTKLAGSSYGEDELVSLIQTLYIQQPPSRTSCPDDDPEVEWEEYKIKETNMFTVDKYQQIGFFPNEKAFALRYQTAGMLETALRAGVLGEDDTGEESPKNLKLPSRHPSVVCESCLYSQEKDMRARAFHIMNPKGVLEMLLIFLEERGESTITSSFFGSSKDDKDRVAPHLGKWKGYAITKRTGVYGATVAEAETVALLEMDEKDQLIQDITSTSSTGVTTNVHWKGTVSDNLLVFDGGFQMTLLPGGMYMGCPCDVAKSVAQSQSFHLEFCWMESAGKRQRLIRTFDVEGLAVSSTYICEIKI
;
A
#
# COMPACT_ATOMS: atom_id res chain seq x y z
N MET A 1 11.57 26.60 -78.44
CA MET A 1 11.49 25.20 -78.94
C MET A 1 10.68 24.38 -77.91
N ALA A 2 10.38 23.10 -78.18
CA ALA A 2 9.53 22.17 -77.39
C ALA A 2 9.66 22.29 -75.84
N ALA A 3 8.62 22.14 -75.00
CA ALA A 3 7.58 21.09 -74.87
C ALA A 3 8.17 19.71 -74.41
N ALA A 4 7.57 18.90 -73.54
CA ALA A 4 6.28 18.92 -72.80
C ALA A 4 6.52 18.53 -71.30
N THR A 5 5.74 18.82 -70.24
CA THR A 5 4.33 19.23 -69.97
C THR A 5 3.29 18.12 -69.69
N ALA A 6 3.52 17.30 -68.65
CA ALA A 6 2.54 16.52 -67.86
C ALA A 6 3.17 16.15 -66.48
N SER A 7 2.58 16.08 -65.27
CA SER A 7 1.25 16.34 -64.65
C SER A 7 0.08 15.34 -64.83
N PHE A 8 -0.38 14.73 -63.71
CA PHE A 8 -1.73 14.18 -63.47
C PHE A 8 -2.10 14.25 -61.96
N LEU A 9 -3.41 14.22 -61.63
CA LEU A 9 -4.00 14.41 -60.29
C LEU A 9 -5.00 13.27 -59.92
N PRO A 10 -5.50 13.16 -58.66
CA PRO A 10 -6.07 11.91 -58.11
C PRO A 10 -7.61 11.84 -57.96
N SER A 11 -8.12 10.62 -57.71
CA SER A 11 -9.41 10.23 -57.05
C SER A 11 -9.45 8.69 -56.97
N SER A 12 -10.14 7.96 -56.08
CA SER A 12 -11.04 8.22 -54.91
C SER A 12 -10.99 6.98 -53.97
N ALA A 13 -11.08 7.09 -52.64
CA ALA A 13 -12.29 6.89 -51.77
C ALA A 13 -13.10 5.58 -52.03
N VAL A 14 -13.66 4.79 -51.08
CA VAL A 14 -14.06 4.86 -49.63
C VAL A 14 -13.87 3.41 -49.08
N SER A 15 -13.65 3.01 -47.80
CA SER A 15 -14.27 3.27 -46.47
C SER A 15 -13.26 2.82 -45.39
N SER A 16 -13.08 3.40 -44.20
CA SER A 16 -14.01 3.87 -43.15
C SER A 16 -14.81 2.75 -42.46
N THR A 17 -14.26 2.24 -41.36
CA THR A 17 -15.00 1.65 -40.22
C THR A 17 -14.68 2.52 -39.00
N ARG A 18 -15.71 2.94 -38.26
CA ARG A 18 -15.53 3.81 -37.09
C ARG A 18 -15.14 2.96 -35.87
N ILE A 19 -13.96 3.19 -35.30
CA ILE A 19 -13.77 2.90 -33.86
C ILE A 19 -14.54 3.98 -33.10
N SER A 20 -15.45 3.56 -32.21
CA SER A 20 -16.35 4.45 -31.49
C SER A 20 -15.60 5.26 -30.42
N SER A 21 -15.59 6.57 -30.57
CA SER A 21 -15.11 7.49 -29.54
C SER A 21 -15.99 7.40 -28.29
N MET A 22 -15.40 7.00 -27.17
CA MET A 22 -15.96 7.07 -25.81
C MET A 22 -15.14 8.07 -24.97
N PRO A 23 -15.69 8.62 -23.86
CA PRO A 23 -15.53 10.04 -23.58
C PRO A 23 -14.17 10.49 -23.03
N SER A 24 -13.84 11.74 -23.32
CA SER A 24 -12.64 12.48 -22.89
C SER A 24 -12.56 12.78 -21.38
N SER A 25 -13.42 12.17 -20.55
CA SER A 25 -13.50 12.37 -19.10
C SER A 25 -12.56 11.46 -18.28
N VAL A 26 -11.85 10.52 -18.92
CA VAL A 26 -10.91 9.61 -18.24
C VAL A 26 -9.47 10.14 -18.25
N VAL A 27 -9.05 10.77 -19.36
CA VAL A 27 -7.66 11.25 -19.56
C VAL A 27 -7.34 12.48 -18.69
N SER A 28 -8.33 13.33 -18.40
CA SER A 28 -8.18 14.52 -17.54
C SER A 28 -7.89 14.16 -16.07
N SER A 29 -8.41 13.04 -15.59
CA SER A 29 -8.39 12.70 -14.15
C SER A 29 -7.00 12.24 -13.68
N ILE A 30 -6.26 11.52 -14.54
CA ILE A 30 -4.93 10.98 -14.23
C ILE A 30 -3.85 12.07 -14.14
N HIS A 31 -4.06 13.23 -14.79
CA HIS A 31 -3.16 14.39 -14.70
C HIS A 31 -3.60 15.43 -13.65
N SER A 32 -4.78 15.29 -13.04
CA SER A 32 -5.33 16.27 -12.07
C SER A 32 -5.13 15.87 -10.61
N SER A 33 -4.85 14.60 -10.32
CA SER A 33 -4.65 14.07 -8.97
C SER A 33 -3.44 14.66 -8.23
N THR A 34 -2.49 15.27 -8.94
CA THR A 34 -1.31 15.95 -8.39
C THR A 34 -1.48 17.48 -8.26
N VAL A 35 -2.62 18.04 -8.68
CA VAL A 35 -2.80 19.50 -8.90
C VAL A 35 -3.94 20.10 -8.06
N SER A 36 -4.83 19.28 -7.50
CA SER A 36 -6.08 19.73 -6.86
C SER A 36 -5.98 20.14 -5.38
N SER A 37 -4.78 20.21 -4.80
CA SER A 37 -4.52 20.50 -3.38
C SER A 37 -4.08 21.94 -3.07
N ILE A 38 -4.64 22.94 -3.78
CA ILE A 38 -4.36 24.36 -3.54
C ILE A 38 -5.53 25.04 -2.82
N PRO A 39 -5.40 25.42 -1.53
CA PRO A 39 -6.31 26.37 -0.89
C PRO A 39 -5.94 27.81 -1.27
N SER A 40 -6.90 28.57 -1.80
CA SER A 40 -6.75 30.02 -1.95
C SER A 40 -6.83 30.72 -0.59
N SER A 41 -6.03 31.77 -0.40
CA SER A 41 -5.83 32.42 0.91
C SER A 41 -6.29 33.88 0.95
N SER A 42 -6.59 34.36 2.16
CA SER A 42 -6.86 35.76 2.53
C SER A 42 -8.25 36.32 2.07
N VAL A 43 -8.92 37.26 2.75
CA VAL A 43 -8.61 38.04 3.98
C VAL A 43 -9.89 38.17 4.84
N SER A 44 -9.72 38.30 6.16
CA SER A 44 -10.45 39.23 7.09
C SER A 44 -11.06 38.59 8.35
N SER A 45 -10.90 39.33 9.45
CA SER A 45 -11.22 38.90 10.82
C SER A 45 -12.36 39.75 11.38
N ILE A 46 -13.10 39.22 12.35
CA ILE A 46 -13.67 39.99 13.48
C ILE A 46 -13.89 39.02 14.65
N ALA A 47 -13.63 39.50 15.87
CA ALA A 47 -13.79 38.70 17.10
C ALA A 47 -15.01 39.18 17.91
N SER A 48 -15.64 38.27 18.65
CA SER A 48 -16.49 38.62 19.80
C SER A 48 -16.60 37.47 20.80
N LEU A 49 -16.60 37.81 22.09
CA LEU A 49 -16.97 36.93 23.20
C LEU A 49 -18.53 36.97 23.35
N THR A 50 -19.24 36.14 24.12
CA THR A 50 -19.05 35.87 25.56
C THR A 50 -20.02 34.79 26.13
N MET A 51 -19.55 34.01 27.10
CA MET A 51 -20.24 33.54 28.33
C MET A 51 -21.60 32.77 28.31
N ARG A 52 -21.55 31.52 28.82
CA ARG A 52 -22.53 30.84 29.73
C ARG A 52 -23.89 30.41 29.09
N LYS A 53 -24.67 29.45 29.62
CA LYS A 53 -24.85 28.97 31.01
C LYS A 53 -25.55 27.57 31.11
N SER A 54 -25.20 26.77 32.14
CA SER A 54 -25.99 25.77 32.91
C SER A 54 -26.80 24.61 32.26
N VAL A 55 -26.60 23.40 32.81
CA VAL A 55 -27.47 22.18 32.75
C VAL A 55 -28.66 22.29 33.75
N PRO A 56 -29.74 21.47 33.64
CA PRO A 56 -29.81 20.09 34.19
C PRO A 56 -30.35 19.07 33.16
N SER A 57 -29.96 17.80 33.11
CA SER A 57 -29.85 16.71 34.10
C SER A 57 -31.18 15.99 34.42
N HIS A 58 -31.25 14.71 34.03
CA HIS A 58 -32.12 13.68 34.58
C HIS A 58 -31.40 12.32 34.47
N ARG A 59 -31.58 11.44 35.46
CA ARG A 59 -31.00 10.09 35.55
C ARG A 59 -32.13 9.04 35.66
N ILE A 60 -31.69 7.77 35.69
CA ILE A 60 -32.32 6.56 36.27
C ILE A 60 -33.14 5.72 35.26
N PRO A 61 -33.05 4.37 35.25
CA PRO A 61 -32.13 3.46 35.94
C PRO A 61 -31.21 2.61 35.02
N LEU A 62 -30.20 1.95 35.59
CA LEU A 62 -29.68 0.70 35.05
C LEU A 62 -30.55 -0.47 35.55
N THR A 63 -30.86 -1.43 34.68
CA THR A 63 -31.23 -2.80 35.09
C THR A 63 -30.06 -3.74 34.82
N ARG A 64 -29.52 -4.35 35.89
CA ARG A 64 -28.60 -5.51 35.76
C ARG A 64 -29.39 -6.69 35.20
N LEU A 65 -28.82 -7.39 34.22
CA LEU A 65 -29.15 -8.79 33.95
C LEU A 65 -27.88 -9.63 34.11
N LEU A 66 -28.03 -10.78 34.76
CA LEU A 66 -26.96 -11.71 35.06
C LEU A 66 -26.83 -12.69 33.90
N PHE A 67 -25.65 -12.78 33.29
CA PHE A 67 -25.33 -13.87 32.37
C PHE A 67 -24.78 -15.06 33.17
N SER A 68 -25.59 -16.12 33.29
CA SER A 68 -25.14 -17.43 33.73
C SER A 68 -24.39 -18.16 32.61
N LYS A 69 -23.38 -18.95 32.97
CA LYS A 69 -22.83 -19.96 32.06
C LYS A 69 -23.92 -20.99 31.71
N SER A 70 -23.93 -21.45 30.47
CA SER A 70 -24.62 -22.67 30.05
C SER A 70 -23.88 -23.27 28.85
N ASP A 71 -23.55 -24.55 28.94
CA ASP A 71 -22.66 -25.23 28.00
C ASP A 71 -23.32 -25.60 26.65
N SER A 72 -22.48 -26.16 25.79
CA SER A 72 -22.74 -26.58 24.42
C SER A 72 -23.96 -27.49 24.22
N PHE A 73 -24.77 -27.17 23.19
CA PHE A 73 -25.63 -28.15 22.52
C PHE A 73 -25.68 -27.90 21.00
N TRP A 74 -25.28 -28.90 20.22
CA TRP A 74 -25.45 -28.95 18.77
C TRP A 74 -26.77 -29.67 18.42
N PRO A 75 -27.64 -29.10 17.56
CA PRO A 75 -28.75 -29.83 16.97
C PRO A 75 -28.40 -30.36 15.57
N THR A 76 -28.20 -31.67 15.44
CA THR A 76 -28.03 -32.34 14.14
C THR A 76 -29.36 -32.43 13.37
N ALA A 77 -29.54 -31.57 12.36
CA ALA A 77 -30.71 -31.58 11.50
C ALA A 77 -30.51 -32.46 10.25
N SER A 78 -31.03 -33.68 10.27
CA SER A 78 -31.08 -34.56 9.09
C SER A 78 -32.17 -34.09 8.11
N LEU A 79 -31.80 -33.83 6.85
CA LEU A 79 -32.76 -33.59 5.76
C LEU A 79 -32.62 -34.65 4.67
N ARG A 80 -33.76 -35.22 4.27
CA ARG A 80 -33.87 -36.34 3.32
C ARG A 80 -33.85 -35.85 1.87
N ARG A 81 -33.23 -36.62 0.97
CA ARG A 81 -33.46 -36.51 -0.49
C ARG A 81 -34.78 -37.17 -0.89
N PRO A 82 -35.62 -36.50 -1.70
CA PRO A 82 -36.49 -37.13 -2.69
C PRO A 82 -35.78 -37.19 -4.09
N PRO A 83 -36.34 -37.89 -5.09
CA PRO A 83 -35.56 -38.44 -6.21
C PRO A 83 -35.62 -37.65 -7.53
N LEU A 84 -34.83 -38.10 -8.53
CA LEU A 84 -34.91 -37.66 -9.92
C LEU A 84 -36.27 -38.02 -10.54
N ALA A 85 -36.75 -37.14 -11.42
CA ALA A 85 -37.79 -37.40 -12.43
C ALA A 85 -37.43 -36.66 -13.72
N THR A 86 -37.86 -37.17 -14.88
CA THR A 86 -37.33 -36.80 -16.20
C THR A 86 -38.26 -35.92 -17.04
N ASN A 87 -37.65 -35.12 -17.93
CA ASN A 87 -38.18 -34.54 -19.17
C ASN A 87 -39.60 -33.94 -19.19
N TRP A 88 -39.68 -32.60 -19.19
CA TRP A 88 -40.65 -31.84 -20.00
C TRP A 88 -39.90 -30.77 -20.81
N LEU A 89 -40.41 -30.40 -21.98
CA LEU A 89 -39.70 -29.64 -23.02
C LEU A 89 -40.19 -28.20 -23.19
N SER A 90 -39.30 -27.38 -23.77
CA SER A 90 -39.55 -26.14 -24.53
C SER A 90 -39.78 -24.82 -23.75
N PRO A 91 -39.52 -23.65 -24.40
CA PRO A 91 -38.99 -23.43 -25.75
C PRO A 91 -37.53 -22.92 -25.77
N ALA A 92 -37.00 -22.66 -26.99
CA ALA A 92 -35.69 -22.05 -27.19
C ALA A 92 -35.71 -20.54 -26.89
N VAL A 93 -34.54 -20.01 -26.50
CA VAL A 93 -34.22 -18.57 -26.52
C VAL A 93 -32.87 -18.42 -27.20
N GLU A 94 -32.88 -18.01 -28.46
CA GLU A 94 -31.70 -17.54 -29.18
C GLU A 94 -31.45 -16.08 -28.78
N ASP A 95 -30.61 -15.85 -27.76
CA ASP A 95 -30.00 -14.54 -27.45
C ASP A 95 -28.95 -14.71 -26.33
N LEU A 96 -27.82 -15.38 -26.62
CA LEU A 96 -26.67 -15.47 -25.71
C LEU A 96 -25.30 -15.30 -26.41
N GLU A 97 -25.28 -14.68 -27.59
CA GLU A 97 -24.05 -14.19 -28.22
C GLU A 97 -23.95 -12.67 -27.99
N HIS A 98 -23.24 -12.26 -26.93
CA HIS A 98 -22.42 -11.02 -26.82
C HIS A 98 -21.82 -10.89 -25.40
N LEU A 99 -21.17 -11.94 -24.91
CA LEU A 99 -20.07 -11.74 -23.97
C LEU A 99 -18.87 -11.23 -24.80
N PRO A 100 -18.17 -10.15 -24.39
CA PRO A 100 -16.97 -9.72 -25.10
C PRO A 100 -15.90 -10.81 -25.01
N GLU A 101 -15.29 -11.16 -26.14
CA GLU A 101 -14.16 -12.08 -26.17
C GLU A 101 -13.04 -11.54 -25.28
N VAL A 102 -12.71 -12.26 -24.20
CA VAL A 102 -11.56 -11.92 -23.36
C VAL A 102 -10.32 -12.16 -24.20
N ASN A 103 -9.66 -11.08 -24.60
CA ASN A 103 -8.57 -11.11 -25.57
C ASN A 103 -7.43 -11.99 -25.03
N GLY A 104 -7.14 -13.12 -25.68
CA GLY A 104 -6.21 -14.14 -25.15
C GLY A 104 -4.80 -13.61 -24.86
N ALA A 105 -4.38 -12.53 -25.51
CA ALA A 105 -3.12 -11.84 -25.21
C ALA A 105 -3.14 -11.10 -23.84
N GLU A 106 -4.29 -10.57 -23.41
CA GLU A 106 -4.44 -9.93 -22.10
C GLU A 106 -4.41 -10.95 -20.97
N VAL A 107 -4.97 -12.15 -21.20
CA VAL A 107 -4.87 -13.29 -20.28
C VAL A 107 -3.42 -13.75 -20.16
N SER A 108 -2.70 -13.98 -21.26
CA SER A 108 -1.32 -14.45 -21.22
C SER A 108 -0.32 -13.42 -20.67
N MET A 109 -0.57 -12.13 -20.84
CA MET A 109 0.20 -11.07 -20.16
C MET A 109 -0.11 -11.01 -18.65
N SER A 110 -1.34 -11.34 -18.25
CA SER A 110 -1.72 -11.39 -16.83
C SER A 110 -1.12 -12.61 -16.12
N THR A 111 -1.03 -13.77 -16.79
CA THR A 111 -0.35 -14.95 -16.22
C THR A 111 1.16 -14.75 -16.11
N ASP A 112 1.85 -14.18 -17.11
CA ASP A 112 3.28 -13.80 -17.00
C ASP A 112 3.52 -12.86 -15.80
N ALA A 113 2.69 -11.81 -15.68
CA ALA A 113 2.79 -10.87 -14.57
C ALA A 113 2.57 -11.54 -13.20
N LEU A 114 1.66 -12.51 -13.10
CA LEU A 114 1.47 -13.31 -11.89
C LEU A 114 2.67 -14.22 -11.61
N HIS A 115 3.12 -15.02 -12.59
CA HIS A 115 4.28 -15.90 -12.44
C HIS A 115 5.52 -15.12 -11.96
N ARG A 116 5.85 -13.99 -12.60
CA ARG A 116 6.99 -13.15 -12.23
C ARG A 116 6.84 -12.51 -10.84
N PHE A 117 5.61 -12.20 -10.40
CA PHE A 117 5.36 -11.76 -9.02
C PHE A 117 5.59 -12.89 -8.01
N ILE A 118 5.19 -14.12 -8.33
CA ILE A 118 5.38 -15.30 -7.48
C ILE A 118 6.86 -15.66 -7.39
N GLU A 119 7.58 -15.76 -8.51
CA GLU A 119 9.03 -15.99 -8.56
C GLU A 119 9.82 -14.97 -7.72
N LEU A 120 9.45 -13.69 -7.80
CA LEU A 120 10.07 -12.62 -7.02
C LEU A 120 9.91 -12.84 -5.50
N ASN A 121 8.82 -13.49 -5.07
CA ASN A 121 8.46 -13.74 -3.66
C ASN A 121 8.88 -15.11 -3.10
N VAL A 122 9.05 -16.14 -3.93
CA VAL A 122 9.39 -17.51 -3.50
C VAL A 122 10.77 -17.58 -2.84
N GLY A 123 10.88 -18.41 -1.79
CA GLY A 123 12.11 -18.65 -1.04
C GLY A 123 11.95 -18.57 0.47
N LYS A 124 13.08 -18.71 1.19
CA LYS A 124 13.18 -18.42 2.62
C LYS A 124 13.65 -16.97 2.80
N TRP A 125 12.92 -16.17 3.56
CA TRP A 125 13.27 -14.81 3.95
C TRP A 125 13.50 -14.74 5.45
N ASN A 126 14.67 -14.25 5.89
CA ASN A 126 14.93 -13.95 7.30
C ASN A 126 14.85 -12.43 7.50
N GLY A 127 14.23 -11.97 8.57
CA GLY A 127 13.99 -10.55 8.74
C GLY A 127 13.52 -10.13 10.12
N CYS A 128 13.14 -8.87 10.24
CA CYS A 128 12.56 -8.27 11.42
C CYS A 128 11.37 -7.38 11.05
N LEU A 129 10.30 -7.48 11.81
CA LEU A 129 9.13 -6.61 11.79
C LEU A 129 9.34 -5.47 12.80
N TYR A 130 9.49 -4.26 12.29
CA TYR A 130 9.62 -3.04 13.08
C TYR A 130 8.28 -2.29 13.09
N GLN A 131 7.77 -1.95 14.28
CA GLN A 131 6.59 -1.12 14.45
C GLN A 131 7.01 0.31 14.83
N PHE A 132 6.46 1.31 14.14
CA PHE A 132 6.65 2.72 14.44
C PHE A 132 5.31 3.43 14.69
N ASP A 133 5.34 4.46 15.53
CA ASP A 133 4.23 5.40 15.65
C ASP A 133 4.19 6.40 14.47
N ALA A 134 3.21 7.31 14.49
CA ALA A 134 3.06 8.37 13.48
C ALA A 134 4.14 9.48 13.57
N GLN A 135 5.08 9.37 14.51
CA GLN A 135 6.22 10.26 14.73
C GLN A 135 7.56 9.54 14.47
N GLY A 136 7.52 8.31 13.92
CA GLY A 136 8.71 7.54 13.56
C GLY A 136 9.50 6.99 14.75
N ASN A 137 8.92 6.95 15.95
CA ASN A 137 9.54 6.31 17.12
C ASN A 137 9.34 4.79 17.02
N LEU A 138 10.41 4.02 17.22
CA LEU A 138 10.34 2.56 17.24
C LEU A 138 9.61 2.10 18.50
N MET A 139 8.47 1.43 18.33
CA MET A 139 7.63 0.91 19.41
C MET A 139 7.99 -0.54 19.77
N GLN A 140 8.15 -1.39 18.76
CA GLN A 140 8.39 -2.83 18.89
C GLN A 140 9.26 -3.33 17.74
N ASN A 141 10.02 -4.39 17.98
CA ASN A 141 10.84 -5.09 17.00
C ASN A 141 10.74 -6.59 17.24
N VAL A 142 10.28 -7.34 16.24
CA VAL A 142 10.00 -8.77 16.32
C VAL A 142 10.77 -9.50 15.20
N THR A 143 11.60 -10.48 15.55
CA THR A 143 12.29 -11.30 14.54
C THR A 143 11.30 -12.21 13.83
N THR A 144 11.39 -12.30 12.51
CA THR A 144 10.46 -13.07 11.68
C THR A 144 11.18 -13.83 10.58
N LYS A 145 10.66 -15.01 10.23
CA LYS A 145 11.04 -15.75 9.01
C LYS A 145 9.81 -15.92 8.14
N LEU A 146 9.94 -15.80 6.82
CA LEU A 146 8.83 -15.96 5.89
C LEU A 146 9.23 -16.97 4.82
N ALA A 147 8.50 -18.09 4.74
CA ALA A 147 8.65 -19.07 3.69
C ALA A 147 7.57 -18.85 2.63
N GLY A 148 7.97 -18.58 1.39
CA GLY A 148 7.07 -18.49 0.23
C GLY A 148 7.31 -19.64 -0.75
N SER A 149 6.25 -20.33 -1.15
CA SER A 149 6.27 -21.38 -2.18
C SER A 149 5.14 -21.21 -3.19
N SER A 150 5.36 -21.69 -4.41
CA SER A 150 4.32 -21.78 -5.44
C SER A 150 3.54 -23.09 -5.34
N TYR A 151 2.28 -23.07 -5.80
CA TYR A 151 1.46 -24.26 -6.02
C TYR A 151 0.52 -24.03 -7.21
N GLY A 152 0.22 -25.07 -7.99
CA GLY A 152 -0.53 -24.96 -9.24
C GLY A 152 0.32 -24.50 -10.43
N GLU A 153 -0.29 -24.53 -11.61
CA GLU A 153 0.34 -24.21 -12.91
C GLU A 153 -0.58 -23.25 -13.70
N ASP A 154 -0.01 -22.50 -14.64
CA ASP A 154 -0.69 -21.52 -15.50
C ASP A 154 -1.66 -20.58 -14.73
N GLU A 155 -2.91 -20.42 -15.18
CA GLU A 155 -3.93 -19.57 -14.53
C GLU A 155 -4.28 -19.98 -13.08
N LEU A 156 -3.94 -21.21 -12.69
CA LEU A 156 -4.17 -21.75 -11.35
C LEU A 156 -2.93 -21.62 -10.44
N VAL A 157 -1.88 -20.93 -10.90
CA VAL A 157 -0.69 -20.68 -10.07
C VAL A 157 -1.05 -19.79 -8.87
N SER A 158 -0.55 -20.20 -7.70
CA SER A 158 -0.79 -19.59 -6.41
C SER A 158 0.51 -19.46 -5.62
N LEU A 159 0.59 -18.42 -4.80
CA LEU A 159 1.65 -18.16 -3.84
C LEU A 159 1.11 -18.45 -2.43
N ILE A 160 1.69 -19.46 -1.80
CA ILE A 160 1.44 -19.85 -0.41
C ILE A 160 2.57 -19.28 0.43
N GLN A 161 2.23 -18.64 1.55
CA GLN A 161 3.21 -17.99 2.42
C GLN A 161 2.94 -18.30 3.89
N THR A 162 3.97 -18.77 4.60
CA THR A 162 3.95 -18.99 6.03
C THR A 162 4.94 -18.03 6.71
N LEU A 163 4.41 -17.19 7.60
CA LEU A 163 5.18 -16.32 8.47
C LEU A 163 5.41 -17.03 9.80
N TYR A 164 6.67 -17.18 10.18
CA TYR A 164 7.10 -17.66 11.48
C TYR A 164 7.54 -16.46 12.33
N ILE A 165 6.98 -16.33 13.52
CA ILE A 165 7.20 -15.20 14.43
C ILE A 165 7.99 -15.70 15.63
N GLN A 166 9.16 -15.11 15.92
CA GLN A 166 9.91 -15.46 17.13
C GLN A 166 9.14 -15.00 18.37
N GLN A 167 8.81 -15.92 19.27
CA GLN A 167 8.17 -15.57 20.55
C GLN A 167 9.21 -15.08 21.59
N PRO A 168 8.81 -14.26 22.58
CA PRO A 168 9.67 -13.87 23.69
C PRO A 168 9.98 -15.08 24.60
N PRO A 169 11.15 -15.14 25.27
CA PRO A 169 11.50 -16.27 26.13
C PRO A 169 10.51 -16.49 27.28
N SER A 170 10.01 -17.72 27.41
CA SER A 170 9.05 -18.14 28.44
C SER A 170 9.56 -17.86 29.86
N ARG A 171 8.72 -17.23 30.69
CA ARG A 171 9.05 -16.92 32.10
C ARG A 171 9.08 -18.14 33.03
N THR A 172 8.84 -19.32 32.46
CA THR A 172 8.70 -20.62 33.11
C THR A 172 9.91 -21.55 32.86
N SER A 173 10.83 -21.18 31.96
CA SER A 173 12.01 -21.98 31.62
C SER A 173 12.97 -22.17 32.81
N CYS A 174 13.50 -23.38 32.99
CA CYS A 174 14.54 -23.63 33.99
C CYS A 174 15.87 -22.96 33.60
N PRO A 175 16.67 -22.44 34.54
CA PRO A 175 17.94 -21.78 34.22
C PRO A 175 19.05 -22.67 33.65
N ASP A 176 18.87 -23.99 33.67
CA ASP A 176 19.84 -24.99 33.23
C ASP A 176 19.55 -25.54 31.81
N ASP A 177 18.43 -25.15 31.19
CA ASP A 177 18.09 -25.51 29.80
C ASP A 177 18.63 -24.45 28.82
N ASP A 178 19.27 -24.90 27.73
CA ASP A 178 19.70 -24.02 26.64
C ASP A 178 18.44 -23.54 25.87
N PRO A 179 18.16 -22.23 25.77
CA PRO A 179 16.83 -21.75 25.38
C PRO A 179 16.52 -22.00 23.90
N GLU A 180 15.81 -23.09 23.61
CA GLU A 180 15.22 -23.34 22.30
C GLU A 180 14.30 -22.17 21.93
N VAL A 181 14.53 -21.58 20.75
CA VAL A 181 13.78 -20.41 20.29
C VAL A 181 12.45 -20.89 19.71
N GLU A 182 11.34 -20.59 20.40
CA GLU A 182 9.99 -20.90 19.92
C GLU A 182 9.55 -19.96 18.78
N TRP A 183 8.77 -20.52 17.84
CA TRP A 183 8.27 -19.83 16.65
C TRP A 183 6.79 -20.11 16.43
N GLU A 184 5.96 -19.07 16.43
CA GLU A 184 4.54 -19.17 16.11
C GLU A 184 4.31 -19.17 14.60
N GLU A 185 3.48 -20.09 14.09
CA GLU A 185 3.19 -20.21 12.65
C GLU A 185 1.91 -19.46 12.25
N TYR A 186 2.04 -18.35 11.51
CA TYR A 186 0.93 -17.66 10.86
C TYR A 186 0.87 -17.95 9.35
N LYS A 187 -0.21 -18.59 8.92
CA LYS A 187 -0.48 -18.87 7.49
C LYS A 187 -1.13 -17.65 6.85
N ILE A 188 -0.40 -16.99 5.94
CA ILE A 188 -0.91 -15.85 5.18
C ILE A 188 -1.97 -16.36 4.18
N LYS A 189 -2.99 -15.53 3.89
CA LYS A 189 -3.99 -15.83 2.86
C LYS A 189 -3.27 -16.11 1.52
N GLU A 190 -3.62 -17.23 0.90
CA GLU A 190 -3.16 -17.61 -0.43
C GLU A 190 -3.32 -16.46 -1.42
N THR A 191 -2.30 -16.23 -2.25
CA THR A 191 -2.29 -15.17 -3.25
C THR A 191 -2.29 -15.78 -4.65
N ASN A 192 -3.38 -15.63 -5.39
CA ASN A 192 -3.61 -16.20 -6.72
C ASN A 192 -4.26 -15.17 -7.66
N MET A 193 -4.45 -15.51 -8.94
CA MET A 193 -5.01 -14.64 -9.99
C MET A 193 -6.26 -13.85 -9.55
N PHE A 194 -7.17 -14.48 -8.82
CA PHE A 194 -8.38 -13.83 -8.34
C PHE A 194 -8.12 -12.85 -7.19
N THR A 195 -7.25 -13.20 -6.24
CA THR A 195 -6.97 -12.34 -5.08
C THR A 195 -6.14 -11.12 -5.48
N VAL A 196 -5.12 -11.28 -6.35
CA VAL A 196 -4.24 -10.17 -6.76
C VAL A 196 -5.01 -9.08 -7.50
N ASP A 197 -6.04 -9.45 -8.29
CA ASP A 197 -6.88 -8.49 -8.98
C ASP A 197 -7.97 -7.90 -8.07
N LYS A 198 -8.83 -8.76 -7.48
CA LYS A 198 -10.09 -8.32 -6.87
C LYS A 198 -9.95 -7.83 -5.43
N TYR A 199 -9.02 -8.38 -4.66
CA TYR A 199 -8.87 -8.08 -3.23
C TYR A 199 -7.62 -7.26 -2.92
N GLN A 200 -6.48 -7.71 -3.39
CA GLN A 200 -5.19 -7.07 -3.13
C GLN A 200 -4.92 -5.90 -4.07
N GLN A 201 -5.65 -5.79 -5.19
CA GLN A 201 -5.54 -4.66 -6.10
C GLN A 201 -4.06 -4.40 -6.43
N ILE A 202 -3.38 -5.36 -7.05
CA ILE A 202 -1.93 -5.32 -7.22
C ILE A 202 -1.48 -4.14 -8.11
N GLY A 203 -0.35 -3.52 -7.76
CA GLY A 203 0.43 -2.68 -8.67
C GLY A 203 1.87 -3.18 -8.72
N PHE A 204 2.23 -3.94 -9.74
CA PHE A 204 3.50 -4.68 -9.85
C PHE A 204 4.43 -4.10 -10.93
N PHE A 205 5.73 -4.08 -10.64
CA PHE A 205 6.81 -3.59 -11.49
C PHE A 205 7.82 -4.73 -11.73
N PRO A 206 7.67 -5.52 -12.82
CA PRO A 206 8.38 -6.78 -13.00
C PRO A 206 9.89 -6.65 -13.28
N ASN A 207 10.37 -5.48 -13.72
CA ASN A 207 11.78 -5.26 -14.05
C ASN A 207 12.48 -4.49 -12.93
N GLU A 208 11.74 -3.58 -12.31
CA GLU A 208 12.14 -2.67 -11.23
C GLU A 208 12.09 -3.36 -9.85
N LYS A 209 11.47 -4.56 -9.78
CA LYS A 209 11.30 -5.37 -8.57
C LYS A 209 10.60 -4.62 -7.43
N ALA A 210 9.48 -3.96 -7.75
CA ALA A 210 8.63 -3.29 -6.77
C ALA A 210 7.18 -3.77 -6.88
N PHE A 211 6.45 -3.79 -5.77
CA PHE A 211 5.01 -4.06 -5.78
C PHE A 211 4.26 -3.34 -4.66
N ALA A 212 2.98 -3.08 -4.87
CA ALA A 212 2.08 -2.63 -3.80
C ALA A 212 0.81 -3.48 -3.75
N LEU A 213 0.32 -3.75 -2.53
CA LEU A 213 -0.84 -4.59 -2.25
C LEU A 213 -1.74 -3.93 -1.19
N ARG A 214 -3.06 -4.09 -1.36
CA ARG A 214 -4.10 -3.76 -0.38
C ARG A 214 -4.37 -4.98 0.51
N TYR A 215 -4.58 -4.75 1.80
CA TYR A 215 -5.11 -5.76 2.71
C TYR A 215 -6.50 -5.37 3.20
N GLN A 216 -7.37 -6.36 3.38
CA GLN A 216 -8.73 -6.17 3.89
C GLN A 216 -8.75 -5.88 5.41
N THR A 217 -7.73 -6.33 6.13
CA THR A 217 -7.63 -6.34 7.59
C THR A 217 -6.16 -6.36 8.01
N ALA A 218 -5.81 -5.74 9.14
CA ALA A 218 -4.46 -5.79 9.70
C ALA A 218 -4.13 -7.09 10.48
N GLY A 219 -5.00 -8.12 10.47
CA GLY A 219 -4.90 -9.28 11.36
C GLY A 219 -3.57 -10.04 11.37
N MET A 220 -2.88 -10.18 10.23
CA MET A 220 -1.54 -10.76 10.16
C MET A 220 -0.51 -9.97 10.98
N LEU A 221 -0.63 -8.64 10.98
CA LEU A 221 0.21 -7.71 11.73
C LEU A 221 -0.19 -7.68 13.21
N GLU A 222 -1.48 -7.86 13.52
CA GLU A 222 -1.94 -8.05 14.91
C GLU A 222 -1.35 -9.34 15.52
N THR A 223 -1.44 -10.47 14.83
CA THR A 223 -0.86 -11.74 15.32
C THR A 223 0.66 -11.64 15.44
N ALA A 224 1.37 -11.07 14.45
CA ALA A 224 2.81 -10.90 14.54
C ALA A 224 3.25 -10.03 15.75
N LEU A 225 2.47 -9.02 16.11
CA LEU A 225 2.71 -8.20 17.31
C LEU A 225 2.34 -8.94 18.61
N ARG A 226 1.25 -9.70 18.65
CA ARG A 226 0.86 -10.51 19.82
C ARG A 226 1.88 -11.60 20.11
N ALA A 227 2.14 -12.46 19.14
CA ALA A 227 3.10 -13.56 19.22
C ALA A 227 4.50 -13.04 19.58
N GLY A 228 4.97 -12.00 18.90
CA GLY A 228 6.34 -11.50 19.06
C GLY A 228 6.64 -10.66 20.31
N VAL A 229 5.60 -10.14 20.99
CA VAL A 229 5.78 -9.25 22.16
C VAL A 229 5.16 -9.82 23.44
N LEU A 230 4.12 -10.65 23.33
CA LEU A 230 3.45 -11.31 24.45
C LEU A 230 3.77 -12.80 24.50
N GLY A 231 3.73 -13.50 23.36
CA GLY A 231 3.88 -14.97 23.32
C GLY A 231 2.85 -15.65 24.23
N GLU A 232 3.30 -16.58 25.07
CA GLU A 232 2.47 -17.28 26.08
C GLU A 232 1.74 -16.34 27.07
N ASP A 233 2.23 -15.11 27.28
CA ASP A 233 1.61 -14.14 28.19
C ASP A 233 0.35 -13.44 27.59
N ASP A 234 -0.05 -13.71 26.33
CA ASP A 234 -1.26 -13.08 25.75
C ASP A 234 -2.56 -13.61 26.36
N THR A 235 -3.24 -12.75 27.13
CA THR A 235 -4.55 -13.02 27.74
C THR A 235 -5.72 -12.96 26.76
N GLY A 236 -5.49 -12.64 25.49
CA GLY A 236 -6.53 -12.40 24.48
C GLY A 236 -7.25 -11.06 24.65
N GLU A 237 -6.71 -10.15 25.46
CA GLU A 237 -7.27 -8.81 25.66
C GLU A 237 -7.29 -7.98 24.36
N GLU A 238 -8.31 -7.14 24.20
CA GLU A 238 -8.47 -6.25 23.04
C GLU A 238 -7.46 -5.08 23.02
N SER A 239 -6.85 -4.77 24.17
CA SER A 239 -5.87 -3.69 24.30
C SER A 239 -4.87 -4.03 25.41
N PRO A 240 -3.96 -4.99 25.18
CA PRO A 240 -2.95 -5.40 26.16
C PRO A 240 -2.06 -4.21 26.55
N LYS A 241 -1.59 -4.21 27.80
CA LYS A 241 -0.76 -3.11 28.33
C LYS A 241 0.58 -3.04 27.61
N ASN A 242 1.01 -1.82 27.30
CA ASN A 242 2.28 -1.49 26.65
C ASN A 242 2.47 -2.02 25.20
N LEU A 243 1.46 -2.67 24.60
CA LEU A 243 1.49 -3.09 23.21
C LEU A 243 0.39 -2.35 22.41
N LYS A 244 0.81 -1.65 21.36
CA LYS A 244 -0.11 -0.92 20.49
C LYS A 244 -0.55 -1.82 19.33
N LEU A 245 -1.76 -2.38 19.41
CA LEU A 245 -2.36 -3.17 18.33
C LEU A 245 -3.08 -2.29 17.29
N PRO A 246 -3.19 -2.72 16.02
CA PRO A 246 -3.96 -2.03 14.99
C PRO A 246 -5.48 -2.16 15.22
N SER A 247 -6.24 -1.21 14.69
CA SER A 247 -7.71 -1.26 14.73
C SER A 247 -8.25 -2.51 14.01
N ARG A 248 -9.28 -3.17 14.58
CA ARG A 248 -9.95 -4.34 13.98
C ARG A 248 -10.54 -4.08 12.58
N HIS A 249 -10.99 -2.84 12.34
CA HIS A 249 -11.60 -2.40 11.08
C HIS A 249 -10.87 -1.14 10.56
N PRO A 250 -9.62 -1.28 10.09
CA PRO A 250 -8.85 -0.17 9.55
C PRO A 250 -9.49 0.32 8.24
N SER A 251 -9.42 1.62 7.96
CA SER A 251 -9.97 2.17 6.71
C SER A 251 -9.09 1.85 5.50
N VAL A 252 -7.77 1.84 5.70
CA VAL A 252 -6.76 1.46 4.70
C VAL A 252 -5.68 0.64 5.38
N VAL A 253 -5.32 -0.50 4.76
CA VAL A 253 -4.06 -1.21 5.01
C VAL A 253 -3.38 -1.39 3.66
N CYS A 254 -2.22 -0.78 3.48
CA CYS A 254 -1.49 -0.77 2.21
C CYS A 254 -0.02 -1.16 2.44
N GLU A 255 0.41 -2.21 1.76
CA GLU A 255 1.79 -2.63 1.64
C GLU A 255 2.43 -1.99 0.41
N SER A 256 3.63 -1.45 0.59
CA SER A 256 4.55 -1.02 -0.48
C SER A 256 5.87 -1.76 -0.30
N CYS A 257 6.26 -2.57 -1.28
CA CYS A 257 7.49 -3.34 -1.29
C CYS A 257 8.50 -2.79 -2.31
N LEU A 258 9.72 -2.55 -1.82
CA LEU A 258 10.91 -2.21 -2.62
C LEU A 258 11.97 -3.28 -2.38
N TYR A 259 12.52 -3.85 -3.45
CA TYR A 259 13.69 -4.74 -3.39
C TYR A 259 14.97 -3.92 -3.54
N SER A 260 16.02 -4.33 -2.85
CA SER A 260 17.33 -3.71 -3.00
C SER A 260 17.90 -3.94 -4.40
N GLN A 261 18.63 -2.94 -4.90
CA GLN A 261 19.36 -3.00 -6.16
C GLN A 261 20.80 -3.53 -5.98
N GLU A 262 21.26 -3.67 -4.73
CA GLU A 262 22.62 -4.09 -4.37
C GLU A 262 22.68 -5.49 -3.71
N LYS A 263 21.56 -5.97 -3.14
CA LYS A 263 21.45 -7.24 -2.40
C LYS A 263 20.11 -7.93 -2.67
N ASP A 264 19.98 -9.24 -2.44
CA ASP A 264 18.68 -9.94 -2.48
C ASP A 264 17.92 -9.78 -1.15
N MET A 265 17.61 -8.53 -0.84
CA MET A 265 16.84 -8.11 0.33
C MET A 265 15.73 -7.16 -0.11
N ARG A 266 14.72 -6.96 0.75
CA ARG A 266 13.57 -6.10 0.48
C ARG A 266 13.04 -5.45 1.76
N ALA A 267 12.41 -4.30 1.59
CA ALA A 267 11.64 -3.64 2.63
C ALA A 267 10.15 -3.67 2.23
N ARG A 268 9.30 -4.22 3.11
CA ARG A 268 7.83 -4.28 2.93
C ARG A 268 7.18 -3.35 3.96
N ALA A 269 6.78 -2.17 3.52
CA ALA A 269 6.30 -1.08 4.36
C ALA A 269 4.76 -0.99 4.36
N PHE A 270 4.16 -0.98 5.54
CA PHE A 270 2.72 -1.05 5.78
C PHE A 270 2.19 0.24 6.39
N HIS A 271 1.31 0.93 5.67
CA HIS A 271 0.49 2.00 6.22
C HIS A 271 -0.78 1.41 6.83
N ILE A 272 -1.09 1.73 8.09
CA ILE A 272 -2.38 1.40 8.73
C ILE A 272 -3.11 2.68 9.10
N MET A 273 -4.27 2.90 8.47
CA MET A 273 -5.18 3.99 8.81
C MET A 273 -6.30 3.46 9.71
N ASN A 274 -6.58 4.14 10.82
CA ASN A 274 -7.67 3.79 11.73
C ASN A 274 -9.06 3.94 11.04
N PRO A 275 -10.19 3.56 11.68
CA PRO A 275 -11.51 3.61 11.05
C PRO A 275 -11.98 5.02 10.63
N LYS A 276 -11.27 6.07 11.02
CA LYS A 276 -11.55 7.48 10.66
C LYS A 276 -10.62 8.04 9.57
N GLY A 277 -9.74 7.22 8.99
CA GLY A 277 -8.82 7.66 7.92
C GLY A 277 -7.55 8.37 8.40
N VAL A 278 -7.25 8.38 9.70
CA VAL A 278 -6.03 8.97 10.26
C VAL A 278 -5.00 7.86 10.52
N LEU A 279 -3.71 8.16 10.30
CA LEU A 279 -2.60 7.22 10.51
C LEU A 279 -2.59 6.69 11.96
N GLU A 280 -2.52 5.38 12.11
CA GLU A 280 -2.50 4.70 13.41
C GLU A 280 -1.10 4.18 13.78
N MET A 281 -0.40 3.63 12.80
CA MET A 281 0.96 3.12 12.91
C MET A 281 1.55 2.85 11.53
N LEU A 282 2.87 2.75 11.49
CA LEU A 282 3.66 2.32 10.35
C LEU A 282 4.36 1.01 10.75
N LEU A 283 4.44 0.03 9.86
CA LEU A 283 5.26 -1.17 10.10
C LEU A 283 6.16 -1.44 8.91
N ILE A 284 7.36 -1.95 9.14
CA ILE A 284 8.29 -2.36 8.09
C ILE A 284 8.81 -3.76 8.40
N PHE A 285 8.59 -4.70 7.49
CA PHE A 285 9.43 -5.90 7.44
C PHE A 285 10.68 -5.56 6.64
N LEU A 286 11.85 -5.78 7.22
CA LEU A 286 13.11 -5.80 6.49
C LEU A 286 13.57 -7.26 6.38
N GLU A 287 13.75 -7.75 5.16
CA GLU A 287 13.90 -9.18 4.86
C GLU A 287 15.04 -9.43 3.86
N GLU A 288 15.87 -10.45 4.11
CA GLU A 288 16.94 -10.92 3.20
C GLU A 288 16.69 -12.40 2.84
N ARG A 289 16.90 -12.77 1.58
CA ARG A 289 16.65 -14.13 1.10
C ARG A 289 17.85 -15.05 1.36
N GLY A 290 17.60 -16.24 1.91
CA GLY A 290 18.62 -17.27 2.12
C GLY A 290 18.76 -17.69 3.58
N GLU A 291 20.00 -17.86 4.04
CA GLU A 291 20.34 -18.33 5.40
C GLU A 291 21.15 -17.30 6.21
N SER A 292 21.45 -16.14 5.62
CA SER A 292 21.89 -14.95 6.35
C SER A 292 20.79 -14.50 7.32
N THR A 293 21.15 -14.34 8.59
CA THR A 293 20.26 -13.79 9.62
C THR A 293 20.47 -12.28 9.66
N ILE A 294 19.46 -11.50 9.25
CA ILE A 294 19.45 -10.06 9.55
C ILE A 294 19.48 -9.93 11.08
N THR A 295 20.52 -9.27 11.59
CA THR A 295 20.59 -8.95 13.02
C THR A 295 19.65 -7.78 13.31
N SER A 296 18.84 -7.94 14.37
CA SER A 296 17.89 -6.95 14.90
C SER A 296 18.47 -5.52 15.03
N SER A 297 19.80 -5.41 15.20
CA SER A 297 20.60 -4.18 15.21
C SER A 297 20.63 -3.36 13.91
N PHE A 298 19.99 -3.76 12.80
CA PHE A 298 20.03 -3.03 11.51
C PHE A 298 19.64 -1.53 11.65
N PHE A 299 18.58 -1.23 12.39
CA PHE A 299 18.17 0.15 12.72
C PHE A 299 18.69 0.63 14.09
N GLY A 300 19.53 -0.15 14.78
CA GLY A 300 19.75 -0.05 16.23
C GLY A 300 21.16 0.37 16.69
N SER A 301 22.05 0.83 15.81
CA SER A 301 23.46 1.10 16.20
C SER A 301 24.14 2.36 15.63
N SER A 302 23.50 3.15 14.77
CA SER A 302 24.11 4.40 14.29
C SER A 302 23.98 5.52 15.34
N LYS A 303 25.01 6.37 15.44
CA LYS A 303 24.94 7.62 16.23
C LYS A 303 24.38 8.79 15.41
N ASP A 304 24.00 8.50 14.17
CA ASP A 304 23.56 9.46 13.16
C ASP A 304 22.04 9.71 13.20
N ASP A 305 21.29 8.96 14.01
CA ASP A 305 19.81 9.02 14.15
C ASP A 305 19.28 10.31 14.83
N LYS A 306 20.01 11.41 14.73
CA LYS A 306 19.63 12.75 15.23
C LYS A 306 19.05 13.66 14.16
N ASP A 307 19.39 13.41 12.89
CA ASP A 307 18.87 14.16 11.75
C ASP A 307 18.54 13.18 10.63
N ARG A 308 17.27 12.74 10.61
CA ARG A 308 16.75 11.87 9.56
C ARG A 308 16.37 12.63 8.29
N VAL A 309 16.35 13.97 8.28
CA VAL A 309 15.94 14.75 7.09
C VAL A 309 17.13 15.06 6.17
N ALA A 310 18.31 15.34 6.73
CA ALA A 310 19.53 15.69 5.99
C ALA A 310 19.91 14.73 4.85
N PRO A 311 19.76 13.38 4.96
CA PRO A 311 20.00 12.48 3.82
C PRO A 311 19.11 12.83 2.62
N HIS A 312 17.83 13.14 2.86
CA HIS A 312 16.81 13.37 1.84
C HIS A 312 16.82 14.81 1.27
N LEU A 313 17.36 15.78 2.00
CA LEU A 313 17.53 17.17 1.52
C LEU A 313 18.40 17.26 0.26
N GLY A 314 18.26 18.34 -0.51
CA GLY A 314 18.94 18.59 -1.76
C GLY A 314 18.15 18.15 -2.99
N LYS A 315 18.81 18.14 -4.14
CA LYS A 315 18.19 17.90 -5.45
C LYS A 315 18.37 16.47 -5.92
N TRP A 316 17.29 15.89 -6.41
CA TRP A 316 17.24 14.53 -6.95
C TRP A 316 16.74 14.57 -8.39
N LYS A 317 17.32 13.75 -9.28
CA LYS A 317 16.78 13.48 -10.63
C LYS A 317 16.62 11.97 -10.83
N GLY A 318 15.54 11.59 -11.51
CA GLY A 318 15.22 10.19 -11.74
C GLY A 318 14.33 9.95 -12.95
N TYR A 319 13.81 8.73 -13.02
CA TYR A 319 12.71 8.36 -13.90
C TYR A 319 11.56 7.77 -13.06
N ALA A 320 10.33 7.98 -13.53
CA ALA A 320 9.12 7.43 -12.95
C ALA A 320 8.34 6.59 -13.98
N ILE A 321 7.83 5.45 -13.54
CA ILE A 321 6.96 4.56 -14.32
C ILE A 321 5.64 4.44 -13.54
N THR A 322 4.52 4.80 -14.17
CA THR A 322 3.18 4.67 -13.59
C THR A 322 2.44 3.50 -14.24
N LYS A 323 1.99 2.56 -13.42
CA LYS A 323 1.20 1.40 -13.85
C LYS A 323 -0.20 1.43 -13.22
N ARG A 324 -1.21 1.07 -14.02
CA ARG A 324 -2.58 0.88 -13.54
C ARG A 324 -2.62 -0.30 -12.57
N THR A 325 -3.49 -0.22 -11.56
CA THR A 325 -3.86 -1.36 -10.71
C THR A 325 -4.49 -2.50 -11.50
N GLY A 326 -4.22 -3.73 -11.07
CA GLY A 326 -4.71 -4.97 -11.67
C GLY A 326 -3.56 -5.81 -12.20
N VAL A 327 -3.77 -7.12 -12.37
CA VAL A 327 -2.67 -8.07 -12.70
C VAL A 327 -1.98 -7.72 -14.01
N TYR A 328 -2.75 -7.28 -15.00
CA TYR A 328 -2.26 -6.82 -16.30
C TYR A 328 -1.26 -5.64 -16.20
N GLY A 329 -1.31 -4.84 -15.12
CA GLY A 329 -0.25 -3.88 -14.78
C GLY A 329 0.09 -2.86 -15.87
N ALA A 330 -0.89 -2.46 -16.69
CA ALA A 330 -0.71 -1.62 -17.87
C ALA A 330 0.10 -0.35 -17.55
N THR A 331 1.19 -0.09 -18.29
CA THR A 331 1.93 1.18 -18.16
C THR A 331 1.07 2.32 -18.71
N VAL A 332 0.81 3.32 -17.87
CA VAL A 332 -0.06 4.47 -18.17
C VAL A 332 0.77 5.70 -18.55
N ALA A 333 1.91 5.91 -17.88
CA ALA A 333 2.79 7.04 -18.13
C ALA A 333 4.23 6.74 -17.70
N GLU A 334 5.18 7.34 -18.41
CA GLU A 334 6.61 7.36 -18.10
C GLU A 334 7.10 8.81 -18.14
N ALA A 335 7.98 9.19 -17.21
CA ALA A 335 8.43 10.56 -17.06
C ALA A 335 9.86 10.67 -16.51
N GLU A 336 10.59 11.71 -16.91
CA GLU A 336 11.73 12.19 -16.12
C GLU A 336 11.21 12.93 -14.87
N THR A 337 11.82 12.67 -13.71
CA THR A 337 11.50 13.37 -12.46
C THR A 337 12.67 14.22 -11.98
N VAL A 338 12.35 15.38 -11.39
CA VAL A 338 13.28 16.18 -10.59
C VAL A 338 12.57 16.55 -9.29
N ALA A 339 13.08 16.06 -8.16
CA ALA A 339 12.54 16.31 -6.83
C ALA A 339 13.56 17.08 -5.99
N LEU A 340 13.19 18.29 -5.56
CA LEU A 340 13.95 19.12 -4.64
C LEU A 340 13.31 19.05 -3.26
N LEU A 341 14.13 18.94 -2.21
CA LEU A 341 13.69 19.06 -0.81
C LEU A 341 14.69 19.95 -0.07
N GLU A 342 14.26 21.11 0.42
CA GLU A 342 15.12 22.09 1.06
C GLU A 342 14.50 22.60 2.38
N MET A 343 15.36 23.13 3.25
CA MET A 343 14.97 23.90 4.44
C MET A 343 15.38 25.35 4.22
N ASP A 344 14.48 26.30 4.43
CA ASP A 344 14.79 27.73 4.32
C ASP A 344 15.49 28.30 5.58
N GLU A 345 15.91 29.56 5.53
CA GLU A 345 16.60 30.26 6.64
C GLU A 345 15.74 30.44 7.92
N LYS A 346 14.51 29.90 7.95
CA LYS A 346 13.53 29.98 9.05
C LYS A 346 13.00 28.60 9.43
N ASP A 347 13.71 27.53 9.06
CA ASP A 347 13.34 26.14 9.26
C ASP A 347 11.99 25.74 8.60
N GLN A 348 11.57 26.44 7.54
CA GLN A 348 10.44 26.01 6.71
C GLN A 348 10.89 24.97 5.68
N LEU A 349 10.12 23.89 5.57
CA LEU A 349 10.34 22.85 4.57
C LEU A 349 9.77 23.32 3.22
N ILE A 350 10.56 23.16 2.16
CA ILE A 350 10.14 23.40 0.77
C ILE A 350 10.36 22.11 -0.03
N GLN A 351 9.35 21.70 -0.78
CA GLN A 351 9.44 20.55 -1.69
C GLN A 351 8.92 20.94 -3.09
N ASP A 352 9.75 20.73 -4.10
CA ASP A 352 9.39 20.94 -5.51
C ASP A 352 9.55 19.65 -6.29
N ILE A 353 8.45 19.07 -6.75
CA ILE A 353 8.44 17.87 -7.59
C ILE A 353 8.05 18.28 -9.01
N THR A 354 8.97 18.11 -9.95
CA THR A 354 8.76 18.31 -11.39
C THR A 354 8.75 16.96 -12.09
N SER A 355 7.75 16.71 -12.94
CA SER A 355 7.61 15.48 -13.71
C SER A 355 7.32 15.82 -15.18
N THR A 356 8.22 15.44 -16.08
CA THR A 356 8.12 15.65 -17.53
C THR A 356 7.87 14.32 -18.21
N SER A 357 6.63 14.13 -18.68
CA SER A 357 6.23 12.91 -19.39
C SER A 357 6.89 12.79 -20.76
N SER A 358 7.00 11.55 -21.27
CA SER A 358 7.47 11.25 -22.63
C SER A 358 6.66 11.95 -23.74
N THR A 359 5.44 12.40 -23.46
CA THR A 359 4.60 13.19 -24.38
C THR A 359 4.92 14.69 -24.41
N GLY A 360 5.88 15.15 -23.59
CA GLY A 360 6.27 16.56 -23.48
C GLY A 360 5.43 17.40 -22.51
N VAL A 361 4.42 16.81 -21.86
CA VAL A 361 3.70 17.48 -20.77
C VAL A 361 4.56 17.46 -19.50
N THR A 362 4.97 18.64 -19.04
CA THR A 362 5.61 18.87 -17.74
C THR A 362 4.58 19.33 -16.72
N THR A 363 4.64 18.74 -15.53
CA THR A 363 3.93 19.17 -14.32
C THR A 363 4.96 19.58 -13.27
N ASN A 364 4.65 20.58 -12.44
CA ASN A 364 5.43 20.98 -11.28
C ASN A 364 4.47 21.15 -10.10
N VAL A 365 4.89 20.64 -8.94
CA VAL A 365 4.13 20.64 -7.69
C VAL A 365 5.03 21.23 -6.61
N HIS A 366 4.67 22.41 -6.12
CA HIS A 366 5.36 23.13 -5.06
C HIS A 366 4.58 22.99 -3.75
N TRP A 367 5.18 22.42 -2.72
CA TRP A 367 4.63 22.34 -1.38
C TRP A 367 5.54 23.03 -0.36
N LYS A 368 4.91 23.58 0.68
CA LYS A 368 5.56 24.11 1.87
C LYS A 368 5.06 23.40 3.11
N GLY A 369 5.88 23.38 4.15
CA GLY A 369 5.57 22.71 5.39
C GLY A 369 6.50 23.07 6.54
N THR A 370 6.37 22.31 7.61
CA THR A 370 7.17 22.42 8.84
C THR A 370 7.71 21.06 9.23
N VAL A 371 8.88 21.05 9.86
CA VAL A 371 9.48 19.86 10.48
C VAL A 371 9.17 19.89 11.99
N SER A 372 8.72 18.77 12.54
CA SER A 372 8.58 18.52 13.97
C SER A 372 9.21 17.16 14.28
N ASP A 373 10.43 17.18 14.83
CA ASP A 373 11.26 16.00 15.03
C ASP A 373 11.41 15.20 13.73
N ASN A 374 10.90 13.96 13.67
CA ASN A 374 10.94 13.11 12.47
C ASN A 374 9.72 13.30 11.53
N LEU A 375 8.78 14.18 11.87
CA LEU A 375 7.53 14.35 11.11
C LEU A 375 7.53 15.65 10.31
N LEU A 376 7.44 15.52 8.99
CA LEU A 376 7.29 16.62 8.04
C LEU A 376 5.80 16.77 7.75
N VAL A 377 5.25 17.98 7.92
CA VAL A 377 3.82 18.27 7.67
C VAL A 377 3.70 19.43 6.69
N PHE A 378 2.97 19.22 5.59
CA PHE A 378 2.77 20.19 4.52
C PHE A 378 1.42 20.90 4.62
N ASP A 379 1.35 22.16 4.20
CA ASP A 379 0.15 23.02 4.24
C ASP A 379 -1.07 22.41 3.50
N GLY A 380 -0.81 21.55 2.50
CA GLY A 380 -1.83 20.80 1.76
C GLY A 380 -2.51 19.66 2.55
N GLY A 381 -2.05 19.34 3.77
CA GLY A 381 -2.56 18.22 4.56
C GLY A 381 -1.95 16.85 4.21
N PHE A 382 -0.74 16.86 3.65
CA PHE A 382 0.12 15.68 3.49
C PHE A 382 1.18 15.67 4.58
N GLN A 383 1.65 14.50 4.99
CA GLN A 383 2.72 14.33 5.98
C GLN A 383 3.68 13.21 5.57
N MET A 384 4.95 13.36 5.91
CA MET A 384 6.02 12.37 5.71
C MET A 384 6.68 12.06 7.05
N THR A 385 6.68 10.78 7.44
CA THR A 385 7.32 10.30 8.67
C THR A 385 8.69 9.72 8.31
N LEU A 386 9.75 10.29 8.89
CA LEU A 386 11.14 9.88 8.65
C LEU A 386 11.53 8.73 9.58
N LEU A 387 12.06 7.67 8.99
CA LEU A 387 12.34 6.39 9.66
C LEU A 387 13.84 6.05 9.56
N PRO A 388 14.36 5.20 10.46
CA PRO A 388 15.76 4.77 10.41
C PRO A 388 16.16 4.14 9.08
N GLY A 389 17.46 4.15 8.76
CA GLY A 389 18.01 3.50 7.56
C GLY A 389 17.62 4.15 6.24
N GLY A 390 17.44 5.47 6.21
CA GLY A 390 17.16 6.24 4.99
C GLY A 390 15.76 6.01 4.41
N MET A 391 14.80 5.66 5.26
CA MET A 391 13.42 5.40 4.87
C MET A 391 12.48 6.56 5.23
N TYR A 392 11.42 6.75 4.45
CA TYR A 392 10.27 7.54 4.89
C TYR A 392 8.96 6.96 4.37
N MET A 393 7.87 7.30 5.06
CA MET A 393 6.51 6.92 4.69
C MET A 393 5.60 8.16 4.66
N GLY A 394 4.99 8.42 3.51
CA GLY A 394 4.19 9.61 3.21
C GLY A 394 2.70 9.29 3.06
N CYS A 395 1.83 10.12 3.63
CA CYS A 395 0.38 9.93 3.57
C CYS A 395 -0.40 11.23 3.88
N PRO A 396 -1.71 11.30 3.58
CA PRO A 396 -2.55 12.40 4.04
C PRO A 396 -2.72 12.35 5.57
N CYS A 397 -2.80 13.50 6.22
CA CYS A 397 -3.05 13.56 7.67
C CYS A 397 -4.44 13.02 8.05
N ASP A 398 -5.40 13.10 7.11
CA ASP A 398 -6.77 12.59 7.21
C ASP A 398 -7.28 12.17 5.82
N VAL A 399 -7.37 10.86 5.58
CA VAL A 399 -7.89 10.27 4.33
C VAL A 399 -9.41 10.44 4.21
N ALA A 400 -10.16 10.46 5.32
CA ALA A 400 -11.61 10.65 5.29
C ALA A 400 -11.96 12.09 4.87
N LYS A 401 -11.10 13.07 5.20
CA LYS A 401 -11.18 14.42 4.65
C LYS A 401 -11.00 14.45 3.12
N SER A 402 -10.01 13.75 2.57
CA SER A 402 -9.82 13.67 1.10
C SER A 402 -11.05 13.07 0.40
N VAL A 403 -11.58 11.96 0.90
CA VAL A 403 -12.81 11.31 0.40
C VAL A 403 -14.01 12.25 0.52
N ALA A 404 -14.22 12.89 1.67
CA ALA A 404 -15.32 13.83 1.89
C ALA A 404 -15.22 15.12 1.04
N GLN A 405 -14.02 15.46 0.56
CA GLN A 405 -13.78 16.57 -0.38
C GLN A 405 -13.74 16.10 -1.85
N SER A 406 -14.01 14.81 -2.12
CA SER A 406 -13.92 14.19 -3.45
C SER A 406 -12.57 14.42 -4.13
N GLN A 407 -11.49 14.29 -3.35
CA GLN A 407 -10.10 14.42 -3.80
C GLN A 407 -9.42 13.05 -3.83
N SER A 408 -8.70 12.76 -4.92
CA SER A 408 -7.69 11.71 -4.95
C SER A 408 -6.62 11.96 -3.89
N PHE A 409 -6.02 10.88 -3.38
CA PHE A 409 -4.91 10.93 -2.46
C PHE A 409 -3.88 9.85 -2.81
N HIS A 410 -2.73 9.87 -2.14
CA HIS A 410 -1.71 8.84 -2.32
C HIS A 410 -1.01 8.48 -1.00
N LEU A 411 -0.45 7.28 -0.97
CA LEU A 411 0.50 6.84 0.04
C LEU A 411 1.88 6.69 -0.63
N GLU A 412 2.96 6.90 0.10
CA GLU A 412 4.31 6.82 -0.43
C GLU A 412 5.23 6.04 0.52
N PHE A 413 6.08 5.19 -0.05
CA PHE A 413 7.23 4.60 0.66
C PHE A 413 8.51 4.93 -0.10
N CYS A 414 9.51 5.47 0.60
CA CYS A 414 10.84 5.72 0.05
C CYS A 414 11.89 4.95 0.84
N TRP A 415 12.90 4.44 0.14
CA TRP A 415 14.09 3.83 0.73
C TRP A 415 15.35 4.29 -0.01
N MET A 416 16.32 4.81 0.77
CA MET A 416 17.66 5.17 0.32
C MET A 416 18.65 4.11 0.80
N GLU A 417 18.96 3.14 -0.07
CA GLU A 417 19.87 2.03 0.24
C GLU A 417 21.32 2.48 0.39
N SER A 418 21.74 3.42 -0.46
CA SER A 418 23.11 3.93 -0.53
C SER A 418 23.12 5.45 -0.73
N ALA A 419 24.17 6.10 -0.22
CA ALA A 419 24.24 7.56 -0.13
C ALA A 419 24.13 8.21 -1.51
N GLY A 420 23.04 8.94 -1.75
CA GLY A 420 22.76 9.61 -3.03
C GLY A 420 21.96 8.79 -4.05
N LYS A 421 21.41 7.62 -3.67
CA LYS A 421 20.52 6.83 -4.52
C LYS A 421 19.30 6.35 -3.75
N ARG A 422 18.09 6.59 -4.26
CA ARG A 422 16.83 6.20 -3.59
C ARG A 422 15.79 5.65 -4.56
N GLN A 423 14.96 4.75 -4.03
CA GLN A 423 13.77 4.24 -4.68
C GLN A 423 12.53 4.77 -3.95
N ARG A 424 11.47 5.09 -4.69
CA ARG A 424 10.17 5.54 -4.16
C ARG A 424 9.06 4.72 -4.81
N LEU A 425 8.06 4.34 -4.03
CA LEU A 425 6.85 3.68 -4.50
C LEU A 425 5.63 4.42 -3.97
N ILE A 426 4.93 5.10 -4.88
CA ILE A 426 3.71 5.84 -4.61
C ILE A 426 2.52 4.96 -4.99
N ARG A 427 1.49 4.91 -4.12
CA ARG A 427 0.22 4.22 -4.35
C ARG A 427 -0.90 5.25 -4.40
N THR A 428 -1.56 5.38 -5.55
CA THR A 428 -2.56 6.42 -5.81
C THR A 428 -3.96 5.87 -5.65
N PHE A 429 -4.81 6.62 -4.96
CA PHE A 429 -6.21 6.30 -4.67
C PHE A 429 -7.14 7.32 -5.31
N ASP A 430 -8.32 6.87 -5.73
CA ASP A 430 -9.39 7.74 -6.19
C ASP A 430 -10.20 8.35 -5.03
N VAL A 431 -11.26 9.06 -5.39
CA VAL A 431 -12.16 9.77 -4.47
C VAL A 431 -12.97 8.85 -3.56
N GLU A 432 -13.03 7.54 -3.85
CA GLU A 432 -13.72 6.53 -3.04
C GLU A 432 -12.75 5.70 -2.17
N GLY A 433 -11.44 5.93 -2.31
CA GLY A 433 -10.41 5.13 -1.62
C GLY A 433 -10.14 3.78 -2.28
N LEU A 434 -10.43 3.63 -3.57
CA LEU A 434 -9.95 2.50 -4.38
C LEU A 434 -8.59 2.85 -4.98
N ALA A 435 -7.65 1.91 -4.97
CA ALA A 435 -6.29 2.16 -5.45
C ALA A 435 -6.23 2.02 -6.98
N VAL A 436 -6.01 3.11 -7.72
CA VAL A 436 -6.13 3.16 -9.19
C VAL A 436 -4.80 2.94 -9.93
N SER A 437 -3.68 3.32 -9.32
CA SER A 437 -2.34 3.14 -9.91
C SER A 437 -1.25 3.05 -8.84
N SER A 438 -0.10 2.52 -9.24
CA SER A 438 1.16 2.74 -8.53
C SER A 438 2.12 3.50 -9.44
N THR A 439 3.02 4.28 -8.84
CA THR A 439 4.15 4.90 -9.53
C THR A 439 5.44 4.51 -8.82
N TYR A 440 6.30 3.78 -9.51
CA TYR A 440 7.68 3.52 -9.08
C TYR A 440 8.58 4.66 -9.58
N ILE A 441 9.53 5.10 -8.77
CA ILE A 441 10.51 6.12 -9.10
C ILE A 441 11.90 5.68 -8.62
N CYS A 442 12.91 5.80 -9.48
CA CYS A 442 14.32 5.62 -9.11
C CYS A 442 15.07 6.94 -9.32
N GLU A 443 15.69 7.46 -8.26
CA GLU A 443 16.30 8.80 -8.22
C GLU A 443 17.76 8.74 -7.74
N ILE A 444 18.60 9.57 -8.36
CA ILE A 444 19.97 9.89 -7.91
C ILE A 444 20.03 11.34 -7.44
N LYS A 445 20.88 11.60 -6.45
CA LYS A 445 21.18 12.94 -5.92
C LYS A 445 22.16 13.68 -6.85
N ILE A 446 21.98 14.99 -6.99
CA ILE A 446 22.84 15.91 -7.78
C ILE A 446 23.72 16.72 -6.84
#